data_AF-A0A3M1NQ39-F1
#
_entry.id   AF-A0A3M1NQ39-F1
#
_cell.length_a   1.000
_cell.length_b   1.000
_cell.length_c   1.000
_cell.angle_alpha   90.00
_cell.angle_beta   90.00
_cell.angle_gamma   90.00
#
_symmetry.space_group_name_H-M   'P 1'
#
loop_
_entity.id
_entity.type
_entity.pdbx_description
1 polymer ?
#
loop_
_entity_poly.entity_id
_entity_poly.type
_entity_poly.pdbx_seq_one_letter_code
_entity_poly.pdbx_strand_id
1 'polypeptide(L)'
;LGQVGRYRVNKKLGLEIPIETTVLTTDDIVAIIKYLLELRAGRRSADDIDHLGNRRIRTVGEQLAAQMTLGLSRMARTIKERMNLRDSENLTPQDLVNARTIFSVINTFFGTSQLSQFMDQTNPLAEMTHKRRLSALGPGGLTRERAGFEVRDVHYTHYGRLCPIETPEGPNIGLISSLTTFARINDFGFIETPYRKVVDGKVQNAIEYLSADDEDQYVIAQANAPIDEKGNFLRDRVKSRFRGDFPVVDPKEIHYMDVSPNQIVSAAAALIPFLEHDDANRALMGSNMQRQAVPLLRTDSPLVGTGMEEKVARDSRAMIISDVNGTVTKVTANEIVVKKEKSGRNKLDMNALLDFDESEYVSYRLTKFARTNQDTCINQRPIVTVGQKVKKGDVLADGCATDHGELALGRNVLVAYMPWRGYNFEDAIVISEKVAQDDIFTSIHIEEFELQVRDTKRGEEELTREIPNVSEETTKDLDENGIIRVGAEVQAGDILVGKVTPKGETDPTPEEKLLKAIFGEKAGDVKDASLKAPPGMRGVVIDTKLFTRKKKDPKTKKQDKKLLDEAENWYNSELERVTRLRDEKFITVLE
;
A
#
# COMPACT_ATOMS: atom_id res chain seq x y z
N LEU A 1 -11.03 21.45 -21.95
CA LEU A 1 -9.57 21.50 -21.67
C LEU A 1 -9.24 21.11 -20.23
N GLY A 2 -10.05 21.51 -19.25
CA GLY A 2 -9.65 21.46 -17.83
C GLY A 2 -8.54 22.47 -17.53
N GLN A 3 -8.19 22.65 -16.26
CA GLN A 3 -7.15 23.60 -15.84
C GLN A 3 -5.77 23.22 -16.40
N VAL A 4 -5.43 21.92 -16.38
CA VAL A 4 -4.16 21.41 -16.89
C VAL A 4 -4.02 21.62 -18.40
N GLY A 5 -5.07 21.34 -19.18
CA GLY A 5 -5.04 21.55 -20.62
C GLY A 5 -4.84 23.02 -20.97
N ARG A 6 -5.49 23.93 -20.24
CA ARG A 6 -5.30 25.38 -20.39
C ARG A 6 -3.87 25.81 -20.05
N TYR A 7 -3.32 25.34 -18.92
CA TYR A 7 -1.93 25.61 -18.53
C TYR A 7 -0.93 25.17 -19.61
N ARG A 8 -1.11 23.97 -20.19
CA ARG A 8 -0.24 23.45 -21.26
C ARG A 8 -0.32 24.28 -22.54
N VAL A 9 -1.53 24.61 -23.00
CA VAL A 9 -1.74 25.43 -24.20
C VAL A 9 -1.08 26.80 -24.03
N ASN A 10 -1.28 27.42 -22.88
CA ASN A 10 -0.68 28.71 -22.54
C ASN A 10 0.86 28.65 -22.54
N LYS A 11 1.45 27.68 -21.83
CA LYS A 11 2.90 27.52 -21.76
C LYS A 11 3.52 27.23 -23.13
N LYS A 12 2.85 26.42 -23.96
CA LYS A 12 3.34 26.01 -25.27
C LYS A 12 3.25 27.12 -26.33
N LEU A 13 2.14 27.85 -26.34
CA LEU A 13 1.85 28.89 -27.33
C LEU A 13 2.28 30.30 -26.87
N GLY A 14 2.70 30.45 -25.61
CA GLY A 14 3.05 31.74 -25.02
C GLY A 14 1.83 32.65 -24.82
N LEU A 15 0.68 32.08 -24.43
CA LEU A 15 -0.57 32.82 -24.22
C LEU A 15 -0.80 33.07 -22.72
N GLU A 16 -1.29 34.26 -22.38
CA GLU A 16 -1.61 34.67 -21.00
C GLU A 16 -3.13 34.62 -20.72
N ILE A 17 -3.80 33.55 -21.14
CA ILE A 17 -5.25 33.37 -20.91
C ILE A 17 -5.48 32.84 -19.48
N PRO A 18 -6.48 33.32 -18.72
CA PRO A 18 -6.77 32.80 -17.39
C PRO A 18 -6.98 31.26 -17.36
N ILE A 19 -6.44 30.60 -16.32
CA ILE A 19 -6.49 29.14 -16.16
C ILE A 19 -7.93 28.61 -16.02
N GLU A 20 -8.86 29.47 -15.56
CA GLU A 20 -10.29 29.16 -15.41
C GLU A 20 -11.00 28.94 -16.75
N THR A 21 -10.46 29.48 -17.84
CA THR A 21 -11.06 29.36 -19.18
C THR A 21 -10.81 27.97 -19.74
N THR A 22 -11.71 27.03 -19.42
CA THR A 22 -11.60 25.61 -19.81
C THR A 22 -12.07 25.28 -21.24
N VAL A 23 -12.61 26.26 -21.96
CA VAL A 23 -13.05 26.16 -23.37
C VAL A 23 -12.01 26.74 -24.32
N LEU A 24 -11.97 26.30 -25.58
CA LEU A 24 -11.07 26.85 -26.60
C LEU A 24 -11.52 28.25 -27.01
N THR A 25 -10.56 29.18 -27.12
CA THR A 25 -10.79 30.54 -27.62
C THR A 25 -10.38 30.66 -29.08
N THR A 26 -10.80 31.74 -29.74
CA THR A 26 -10.34 32.06 -31.10
C THR A 26 -8.83 32.27 -31.16
N ASP A 27 -8.26 32.88 -30.13
CA ASP A 27 -6.82 33.16 -30.03
C ASP A 27 -6.00 31.86 -29.95
N ASP A 28 -6.51 30.86 -29.22
CA ASP A 28 -5.90 29.52 -29.18
C ASP A 28 -5.78 28.94 -30.58
N ILE A 29 -6.86 29.00 -31.37
CA ILE A 29 -6.92 28.41 -32.71
C ILE A 29 -5.93 29.12 -33.64
N VAL A 30 -5.88 30.46 -33.61
CA VAL A 30 -4.95 31.25 -34.41
C VAL A 30 -3.50 30.93 -34.04
N ALA A 31 -3.19 30.84 -32.74
CA ALA A 31 -1.87 30.51 -32.25
C ALA A 31 -1.44 29.08 -32.62
N ILE A 32 -2.35 28.10 -32.56
CA ILE A 32 -2.11 26.72 -33.00
C ILE A 32 -1.76 26.69 -34.50
N ILE A 33 -2.52 27.39 -35.34
CA ILE A 33 -2.25 27.44 -36.79
C ILE A 33 -0.88 28.08 -37.07
N LYS A 34 -0.55 29.18 -36.38
CA LYS A 34 0.78 29.81 -36.49
C LYS A 34 1.89 28.84 -36.08
N TYR A 35 1.73 28.14 -34.95
CA TYR A 35 2.69 27.14 -34.47
C TYR A 35 2.92 26.03 -35.50
N LEU A 36 1.84 25.52 -36.13
CA LEU A 36 1.93 24.50 -37.18
C LEU A 36 2.66 25.01 -38.43
N LEU A 37 2.43 26.26 -38.84
CA LEU A 37 3.15 26.89 -39.94
C LEU A 37 4.65 27.05 -39.64
N GLU A 38 5.00 27.44 -38.41
CA GLU A 38 6.39 27.54 -37.95
C GLU A 38 7.10 26.18 -37.90
N LEU A 39 6.39 25.14 -37.47
CA LEU A 39 6.89 23.76 -37.47
C LEU A 39 7.14 23.27 -38.89
N ARG A 40 6.21 23.52 -39.82
CA ARG A 40 6.40 23.20 -41.25
C ARG A 40 7.56 23.97 -41.87
N ALA A 41 7.79 25.21 -41.44
CA ALA A 41 8.91 26.03 -41.88
C ALA A 41 10.26 25.63 -41.24
N GLY A 42 10.29 24.64 -40.35
CA GLY A 42 11.49 24.17 -39.67
C GLY A 42 12.02 25.10 -38.58
N ARG A 43 11.23 26.08 -38.13
CA ARG A 43 11.62 27.02 -37.06
C ARG A 43 11.39 26.46 -35.65
N ARG A 44 10.62 25.38 -35.54
CA ARG A 44 10.35 24.65 -34.29
C ARG A 44 10.54 23.16 -34.49
N SER A 45 10.90 22.46 -33.42
CA SER A 45 10.94 21.00 -33.37
C SER A 45 9.56 20.40 -33.13
N ALA A 46 9.39 19.15 -33.57
CA ALA A 46 8.24 18.34 -33.20
C ALA A 46 8.27 18.01 -31.70
N ASP A 47 7.10 17.70 -31.14
CA ASP A 47 6.96 17.33 -29.75
C ASP A 47 7.27 15.85 -29.56
N ASP A 48 8.05 15.55 -28.54
CA ASP A 48 8.33 14.19 -28.11
C ASP A 48 7.21 13.69 -27.18
N ILE A 49 6.51 12.64 -27.61
CA ILE A 49 5.37 12.07 -26.87
C ILE A 49 5.81 11.42 -25.55
N ASP A 50 7.07 10.97 -25.47
CA ASP A 50 7.61 10.21 -24.35
C ASP A 50 8.24 11.11 -23.28
N HIS A 51 8.48 12.38 -23.63
CA HIS A 51 8.89 13.42 -22.68
C HIS A 51 7.90 13.51 -21.50
N LEU A 52 8.41 13.42 -20.26
CA LEU A 52 7.55 13.48 -19.06
C LEU A 52 6.80 14.81 -18.87
N GLY A 53 7.18 15.87 -19.56
CA GLY A 53 6.37 17.10 -19.62
C GLY A 53 5.06 16.94 -20.42
N ASN A 54 4.99 15.93 -21.29
CA ASN A 54 3.79 15.57 -22.05
C ASN A 54 2.98 14.43 -21.41
N ARG A 55 3.52 13.79 -20.37
CA ARG A 55 2.86 12.71 -19.62
C ARG A 55 2.51 13.17 -18.22
N ARG A 56 1.30 12.87 -17.77
CA ARG A 56 0.78 13.31 -16.48
C ARG A 56 0.29 12.13 -15.66
N ILE A 57 0.57 12.15 -14.37
CA ILE A 57 0.02 11.18 -13.42
C ILE A 57 -1.40 11.60 -13.02
N ARG A 58 -2.33 10.65 -13.09
CA ARG A 58 -3.66 10.78 -12.52
C ARG A 58 -3.72 10.07 -11.18
N THR A 59 -3.91 10.81 -10.11
CA THR A 59 -4.04 10.26 -8.77
C THR A 59 -5.39 9.58 -8.56
N VAL A 60 -5.51 8.74 -7.51
CA VAL A 60 -6.76 8.06 -7.17
C VAL A 60 -7.90 9.05 -6.97
N GLY A 61 -7.62 10.19 -6.33
CA GLY A 61 -8.62 11.25 -6.09
C GLY A 61 -9.18 11.83 -7.39
N GLU A 62 -8.33 12.11 -8.38
CA GLU A 62 -8.79 12.62 -9.68
C GLU A 62 -9.60 11.59 -10.47
N GLN A 63 -9.16 10.33 -10.48
CA GLN A 63 -9.87 9.27 -11.18
C GLN A 63 -11.25 9.01 -10.56
N LEU A 64 -11.32 8.99 -9.23
CA LEU A 64 -12.57 8.86 -8.51
C LEU A 64 -13.47 10.07 -8.75
N ALA A 65 -12.92 11.29 -8.72
CA ALA A 65 -13.67 12.51 -9.01
C ALA A 65 -14.32 12.46 -10.40
N ALA A 66 -13.59 12.01 -11.44
CA ALA A 66 -14.13 11.86 -12.78
C ALA A 66 -15.31 10.87 -12.85
N GLN A 67 -15.20 9.72 -12.17
CA GLN A 67 -16.29 8.75 -12.08
C GLN A 67 -17.47 9.30 -11.28
N MET A 68 -17.20 10.02 -10.20
CA MET A 68 -18.22 10.69 -9.39
C MET A 68 -18.97 11.76 -10.19
N THR A 69 -18.28 12.56 -11.02
CA THR A 69 -18.93 13.54 -11.91
C THR A 69 -19.87 12.86 -12.89
N LEU A 70 -19.49 11.71 -13.45
CA LEU A 70 -20.37 10.90 -14.29
C LEU A 70 -21.60 10.40 -13.51
N GLY A 71 -21.38 9.89 -12.29
CA GLY A 71 -22.44 9.43 -11.39
C GLY A 71 -23.43 10.54 -11.01
N LEU A 72 -22.92 11.72 -10.67
CA LEU A 72 -23.71 12.91 -10.36
C LEU A 72 -24.47 13.43 -11.57
N SER A 73 -23.88 13.39 -12.77
CA SER A 73 -24.57 13.79 -14.01
C SER A 73 -25.75 12.87 -14.32
N ARG A 74 -25.60 11.56 -14.10
CA ARG A 74 -26.70 10.58 -14.21
C ARG A 74 -27.77 10.84 -13.16
N MET A 75 -27.38 11.08 -11.91
CA MET A 75 -28.30 11.41 -10.84
C MET A 75 -29.09 12.69 -11.13
N ALA A 76 -28.42 13.75 -11.60
CA ALA A 76 -29.05 15.01 -11.97
C ALA A 76 -30.10 14.82 -13.07
N ARG A 77 -29.82 13.96 -14.07
CA ARG A 77 -30.79 13.59 -15.10
C ARG A 77 -32.01 12.88 -14.51
N THR A 78 -31.80 11.87 -13.65
CA THR A 78 -32.91 11.14 -13.00
C THR A 78 -33.74 12.05 -12.09
N ILE A 79 -33.10 12.99 -11.39
CA ILE A 79 -33.81 13.98 -10.57
C ILE A 79 -34.68 14.87 -11.45
N LYS A 80 -34.15 15.40 -12.56
CA LYS A 80 -34.93 16.21 -13.53
C LYS A 80 -36.11 15.43 -14.11
N GLU A 81 -35.90 14.17 -14.49
CA GLU A 81 -36.97 13.29 -14.98
C GLU A 81 -38.05 13.05 -13.91
N ARG A 82 -37.66 12.81 -12.65
CA ARG A 82 -38.60 12.63 -11.53
C ARG A 82 -39.37 13.90 -11.18
N MET A 83 -38.72 15.06 -11.26
CA MET A 83 -39.36 16.36 -11.03
C MET A 83 -40.42 16.65 -12.11
N ASN A 84 -40.14 16.30 -13.38
CA ASN A 84 -41.09 16.50 -14.47
C ASN A 84 -42.31 15.55 -14.40
N LEU A 85 -42.21 14.42 -13.70
CA LEU A 85 -43.27 13.39 -13.64
C LEU A 85 -44.18 13.51 -12.40
N ARG A 86 -43.83 14.35 -11.40
CA ARG A 86 -44.55 14.41 -10.12
C ARG A 86 -45.21 15.77 -9.89
N ASP A 87 -46.54 15.79 -9.97
CA ASP A 87 -47.40 16.93 -9.61
C ASP A 87 -47.75 16.93 -8.10
N SER A 88 -46.74 16.93 -7.22
CA SER A 88 -46.96 16.96 -5.76
C SER A 88 -46.33 18.21 -5.14
N GLU A 89 -47.14 19.03 -4.46
CA GLU A 89 -46.73 20.31 -3.86
C GLU A 89 -45.67 20.19 -2.75
N ASN A 90 -45.51 19.00 -2.14
CA ASN A 90 -44.58 18.75 -1.02
C ASN A 90 -43.48 17.74 -1.39
N LEU A 91 -42.61 18.08 -2.35
CA LEU A 91 -41.42 17.28 -2.65
C LEU A 91 -40.27 17.60 -1.69
N THR A 92 -39.78 16.58 -0.97
CA THR A 92 -38.54 16.71 -0.18
C THR A 92 -37.32 16.26 -1.00
N PRO A 93 -36.13 16.84 -0.81
CA PRO A 93 -34.92 16.40 -1.51
C PRO A 93 -34.57 14.92 -1.30
N GLN A 94 -34.96 14.35 -0.16
CA GLN A 94 -34.73 12.94 0.17
C GLN A 94 -35.48 11.99 -0.79
N ASP A 95 -36.64 12.41 -1.31
CA ASP A 95 -37.44 11.62 -2.25
C ASP A 95 -36.83 11.58 -3.68
N LEU A 96 -36.04 12.60 -4.00
CA LEU A 96 -35.42 12.78 -5.32
C LEU A 96 -34.06 12.09 -5.41
N VAL A 97 -33.29 12.09 -4.32
CA VAL A 97 -31.91 11.58 -4.30
C VAL A 97 -31.88 10.07 -4.04
N ASN A 98 -31.19 9.33 -4.92
CA ASN A 98 -30.95 7.90 -4.73
C ASN A 98 -29.48 7.63 -4.42
N ALA A 99 -29.17 7.35 -3.16
CA ALA A 99 -27.81 7.04 -2.70
C ALA A 99 -27.20 5.81 -3.40
N ARG A 100 -28.02 4.85 -3.86
CA ARG A 100 -27.56 3.62 -4.51
C ARG A 100 -26.79 3.90 -5.81
N THR A 101 -27.14 4.97 -6.52
CA THR A 101 -26.46 5.35 -7.77
C THR A 101 -25.01 5.73 -7.50
N ILE A 102 -24.74 6.50 -6.45
CA ILE A 102 -23.38 6.89 -6.06
C ILE A 102 -22.60 5.69 -5.53
N PHE A 103 -23.22 4.90 -4.64
CA PHE A 103 -22.59 3.71 -4.07
C PHE A 103 -22.17 2.70 -5.16
N SER A 104 -23.02 2.52 -6.17
CA SER A 104 -22.70 1.65 -7.32
C SER A 104 -21.48 2.14 -8.10
N VAL A 105 -21.34 3.45 -8.33
CA VAL A 105 -20.17 4.02 -9.02
C VAL A 105 -18.90 3.81 -8.21
N ILE A 106 -18.94 4.04 -6.90
CA ILE A 106 -17.79 3.84 -6.00
C ILE A 106 -17.38 2.35 -5.99
N ASN A 107 -18.34 1.44 -5.82
CA ASN A 107 -18.05 0.01 -5.81
C ASN A 107 -17.54 -0.50 -7.15
N THR A 108 -18.05 0.04 -8.25
CA THR A 108 -17.55 -0.32 -9.58
C THR A 108 -16.10 0.15 -9.74
N PHE A 109 -15.79 1.38 -9.29
CA PHE A 109 -14.43 1.91 -9.35
C PHE A 109 -13.43 1.05 -8.55
N PHE A 110 -13.70 0.76 -7.29
CA PHE A 110 -12.79 -0.04 -6.45
C PHE A 110 -12.82 -1.54 -6.74
N GLY A 111 -13.94 -2.07 -7.23
CA GLY A 111 -14.10 -3.50 -7.47
C GLY A 111 -13.67 -3.98 -8.86
N THR A 112 -13.69 -3.12 -9.89
CA THR A 112 -13.45 -3.53 -11.28
C THR A 112 -12.32 -2.80 -11.98
N SER A 113 -11.82 -1.69 -11.42
CA SER A 113 -10.71 -0.95 -12.03
C SER A 113 -9.43 -1.79 -12.03
N GLN A 114 -8.74 -1.83 -13.16
CA GLN A 114 -7.43 -2.49 -13.29
C GLN A 114 -6.36 -1.88 -12.38
N LEU A 115 -6.56 -0.62 -11.95
CA LEU A 115 -5.65 0.09 -11.05
C LEU A 115 -5.98 -0.15 -9.57
N SER A 116 -7.16 -0.72 -9.27
CA SER A 116 -7.53 -1.16 -7.93
C SER A 116 -7.11 -2.63 -7.78
N GLN A 117 -5.89 -2.83 -7.27
CA GLN A 117 -5.27 -4.15 -7.14
C GLN A 117 -5.13 -4.53 -5.68
N PHE A 118 -5.07 -5.85 -5.40
CA PHE A 118 -4.70 -6.33 -4.08
C PHE A 118 -3.29 -5.83 -3.74
N MET A 119 -3.15 -5.31 -2.52
CA MET A 119 -1.85 -4.81 -2.08
C MET A 119 -0.88 -5.98 -1.93
N ASP A 120 0.28 -5.86 -2.57
CA ASP A 120 1.44 -6.71 -2.32
C ASP A 120 1.95 -6.45 -0.89
N GLN A 121 1.71 -7.39 0.00
CA GLN A 121 2.03 -7.37 1.43
C GLN A 121 2.97 -8.52 1.80
N THR A 122 3.78 -8.97 0.85
CA THR A 122 4.79 -9.99 1.11
C THR A 122 5.74 -9.52 2.21
N ASN A 123 6.26 -8.29 2.10
CA ASN A 123 7.09 -7.63 3.10
C ASN A 123 6.90 -6.09 3.06
N PRO A 124 7.45 -5.32 4.01
CA PRO A 124 7.25 -3.87 4.06
C PRO A 124 7.75 -3.11 2.82
N LEU A 125 8.81 -3.59 2.17
CA LEU A 125 9.34 -3.00 0.94
C LEU A 125 8.39 -3.21 -0.24
N ALA A 126 7.80 -4.39 -0.37
CA ALA A 126 6.81 -4.70 -1.39
C ALA A 126 5.59 -3.78 -1.28
N GLU A 127 5.11 -3.55 -0.05
CA GLU A 127 4.01 -2.63 0.20
C GLU A 127 4.36 -1.19 -0.19
N MET A 128 5.54 -0.71 0.22
CA MET A 128 5.97 0.66 -0.05
C MET A 128 6.19 0.91 -1.56
N THR A 129 6.85 -0.01 -2.24
CA THR A 129 7.08 0.07 -3.69
C THR A 129 5.78 -0.02 -4.48
N HIS A 130 4.83 -0.87 -4.06
CA HIS A 130 3.54 -0.98 -4.73
C HIS A 130 2.72 0.32 -4.64
N LYS A 131 2.72 0.99 -3.48
CA LYS A 131 2.07 2.30 -3.31
C LYS A 131 2.69 3.41 -4.16
N ARG A 132 3.98 3.28 -4.51
CA ARG A 132 4.76 4.24 -5.32
C ARG A 132 4.86 3.85 -6.80
N ARG A 133 4.10 2.84 -7.23
CA ARG A 133 4.09 2.32 -8.58
C ARG A 133 3.26 3.20 -9.52
N LEU A 134 3.77 3.40 -10.72
CA LEU A 134 3.09 4.09 -11.81
C LEU A 134 2.83 3.10 -12.94
N SER A 135 1.67 3.25 -13.57
CA SER A 135 1.22 2.40 -14.67
C SER A 135 0.81 3.26 -15.86
N ALA A 136 1.39 2.98 -17.03
CA ALA A 136 0.93 3.51 -18.30
C ALA A 136 -0.33 2.77 -18.82
N LEU A 137 -0.67 1.63 -18.22
CA LEU A 137 -1.86 0.83 -18.52
C LEU A 137 -3.07 1.34 -17.73
N GLY A 138 -4.27 1.09 -18.27
CA GLY A 138 -5.54 1.38 -17.60
C GLY A 138 -6.45 2.33 -18.39
N PRO A 139 -7.57 2.79 -17.80
CA PRO A 139 -8.54 3.63 -18.49
C PRO A 139 -7.93 4.98 -18.89
N GLY A 140 -7.86 5.23 -20.21
CA GLY A 140 -7.23 6.42 -20.79
C GLY A 140 -5.71 6.34 -20.95
N GLY A 141 -5.12 5.18 -20.65
CA GLY A 141 -3.71 4.88 -20.93
C GLY A 141 -3.53 3.99 -22.18
N LEU A 142 -2.39 3.33 -22.26
CA LEU A 142 -2.03 2.41 -23.33
C LEU A 142 -2.57 1.00 -23.05
N THR A 143 -2.76 0.22 -24.11
CA THR A 143 -2.93 -1.22 -24.00
C THR A 143 -1.62 -1.92 -24.31
N ARG A 144 -1.40 -3.11 -23.76
CA ARG A 144 -0.15 -3.88 -23.94
C ARG A 144 0.23 -4.10 -25.41
N GLU A 145 -0.77 -4.36 -26.26
CA GLU A 145 -0.60 -4.61 -27.70
C GLU A 145 -0.31 -3.35 -28.51
N ARG A 146 -0.78 -2.17 -28.05
CA ARG A 146 -0.55 -0.89 -28.73
C ARG A 146 0.71 -0.20 -28.27
N ALA A 147 1.30 -0.64 -27.16
CA ALA A 147 2.54 -0.09 -26.64
C ALA A 147 3.72 -0.57 -27.47
N GLY A 148 4.21 0.31 -28.36
CA GLY A 148 5.43 0.10 -29.14
C GLY A 148 6.69 0.09 -28.28
N PHE A 149 7.84 -0.06 -28.95
CA PHE A 149 9.15 -0.10 -28.30
C PHE A 149 9.52 1.26 -27.65
N GLU A 150 9.24 2.37 -28.34
CA GLU A 150 9.60 3.74 -27.92
C GLU A 150 9.08 4.08 -26.51
N VAL A 151 7.80 3.79 -26.24
CA VAL A 151 7.17 4.07 -24.94
C VAL A 151 7.78 3.24 -23.79
N ARG A 152 8.42 2.11 -24.09
CA ARG A 152 9.03 1.22 -23.10
C ARG A 152 10.47 1.60 -22.79
N ASP A 153 11.08 2.43 -23.62
CA ASP A 153 12.49 2.80 -23.49
C ASP A 153 12.69 3.84 -22.38
N VAL A 154 13.92 3.94 -21.89
CA VAL A 154 14.30 4.89 -20.84
C VAL A 154 14.59 6.24 -21.48
N HIS A 155 13.69 7.19 -21.25
CA HIS A 155 13.84 8.56 -21.73
C HIS A 155 14.69 9.41 -20.76
N TYR A 156 15.48 10.37 -21.24
CA TYR A 156 16.38 11.18 -20.40
C TYR A 156 15.66 11.97 -19.30
N THR A 157 14.40 12.37 -19.53
CA THR A 157 13.57 13.05 -18.51
C THR A 157 13.17 12.16 -17.34
N HIS A 158 13.34 10.84 -17.44
CA HIS A 158 13.12 9.93 -16.32
C HIS A 158 14.10 10.18 -15.17
N TYR A 159 15.25 10.80 -15.44
CA TYR A 159 16.27 11.14 -14.45
C TYR A 159 15.66 11.87 -13.24
N GLY A 160 15.84 11.30 -12.05
CA GLY A 160 15.32 11.87 -10.82
C GLY A 160 13.80 11.75 -10.62
N ARG A 161 13.06 11.16 -11.57
CA ARG A 161 11.58 11.11 -11.59
C ARG A 161 11.04 9.68 -11.59
N LEU A 162 11.47 8.87 -12.56
CA LEU A 162 11.12 7.47 -12.69
C LEU A 162 12.40 6.63 -12.57
N CYS A 163 12.34 5.55 -11.78
CA CYS A 163 13.48 4.66 -11.66
C CYS A 163 13.72 3.92 -12.97
N PRO A 164 14.93 3.98 -13.56
CA PRO A 164 15.25 3.27 -14.79
C PRO A 164 15.49 1.77 -14.57
N ILE A 165 15.72 1.34 -13.31
CA ILE A 165 16.06 -0.04 -12.95
C ILE A 165 14.83 -0.83 -12.53
N GLU A 166 13.96 -0.25 -11.71
CA GLU A 166 12.82 -0.97 -11.13
C GLU A 166 11.62 -0.98 -12.08
N THR A 167 11.51 -2.07 -12.85
CA THR A 167 10.36 -2.38 -13.68
C THR A 167 10.13 -3.90 -13.69
N PRO A 168 8.87 -4.38 -13.82
CA PRO A 168 8.61 -5.81 -13.96
C PRO A 168 9.23 -6.38 -15.23
N GLU A 169 9.70 -7.62 -15.14
CA GLU A 169 10.17 -8.37 -16.30
C GLU A 169 8.99 -8.84 -17.18
N GLY A 170 9.30 -9.15 -18.44
CA GLY A 170 8.34 -9.71 -19.39
C GLY A 170 7.43 -8.67 -20.05
N PRO A 171 6.14 -8.96 -20.31
CA PRO A 171 5.30 -8.13 -21.18
C PRO A 171 5.03 -6.70 -20.70
N ASN A 172 5.24 -6.43 -19.40
CA ASN A 172 4.98 -5.12 -18.79
C ASN A 172 6.23 -4.24 -18.65
N ILE A 173 7.39 -4.69 -19.14
CA ILE A 173 8.63 -3.91 -19.10
C ILE A 173 8.43 -2.51 -19.71
N GLY A 174 8.86 -1.48 -18.98
CA GLY A 174 8.73 -0.07 -19.37
C GLY A 174 7.32 0.52 -19.29
N LEU A 175 6.29 -0.29 -19.04
CA LEU A 175 4.89 0.17 -18.88
C LEU A 175 4.51 0.36 -17.42
N ILE A 176 5.26 -0.28 -16.53
CA ILE A 176 5.15 -0.14 -15.09
C ILE A 176 6.52 0.32 -14.58
N SER A 177 6.54 1.45 -13.90
CA SER A 177 7.76 2.03 -13.33
C SER A 177 7.49 2.47 -11.89
N SER A 178 8.55 2.59 -11.09
CA SER A 178 8.46 3.10 -9.73
C SER A 178 8.98 4.53 -9.64
N LEU A 179 8.37 5.35 -8.78
CA LEU A 179 8.88 6.68 -8.47
C LEU A 179 10.26 6.59 -7.81
N THR A 180 11.17 7.51 -8.16
CA THR A 180 12.47 7.63 -7.49
C THR A 180 12.33 8.13 -6.05
N THR A 181 13.43 8.13 -5.29
CA THR A 181 13.46 8.45 -3.86
C THR A 181 12.94 9.86 -3.54
N PHE A 182 13.31 10.87 -4.34
CA PHE A 182 12.97 12.27 -4.05
C PHE A 182 11.91 12.88 -4.97
N ALA A 183 11.40 12.12 -5.95
CA ALA A 183 10.37 12.58 -6.86
C ALA A 183 9.09 12.98 -6.12
N ARG A 184 8.47 14.07 -6.58
CA ARG A 184 7.17 14.56 -6.10
C ARG A 184 6.25 14.83 -7.28
N ILE A 185 4.95 14.80 -7.03
CA ILE A 185 3.91 15.11 -8.02
C ILE A 185 3.38 16.50 -7.67
N ASN A 186 3.41 17.43 -8.63
CA ASN A 186 2.87 18.77 -8.43
C ASN A 186 1.34 18.79 -8.54
N ASP A 187 0.72 19.95 -8.26
CA ASP A 187 -0.74 20.12 -8.29
C ASP A 187 -1.35 19.83 -9.68
N PHE A 188 -0.55 20.04 -10.73
CA PHE A 188 -0.92 19.73 -12.11
C PHE A 188 -0.63 18.29 -12.51
N GLY A 189 -0.17 17.41 -11.61
CA GLY A 189 0.08 15.98 -11.87
C GLY A 189 1.37 15.65 -12.63
N PHE A 190 2.27 16.61 -12.83
CA PHE A 190 3.60 16.37 -13.41
C PHE A 190 4.61 15.97 -12.33
N ILE A 191 5.60 15.16 -12.71
CA ILE A 191 6.64 14.71 -11.79
C ILE A 191 7.76 15.74 -11.76
N GLU A 192 8.14 16.13 -10.54
CA GLU A 192 9.23 17.06 -10.26
C GLU A 192 10.30 16.38 -9.42
N THR A 193 11.52 16.85 -9.59
CA THR A 193 12.68 16.36 -8.82
C THR A 193 13.46 17.54 -8.25
N PRO A 194 14.04 17.42 -7.05
CA PRO A 194 14.71 18.54 -6.41
C PRO A 194 16.13 18.75 -6.92
N TYR A 195 16.52 20.01 -7.07
CA TYR A 195 17.87 20.43 -7.42
C TYR A 195 18.34 21.56 -6.49
N ARG A 196 19.66 21.66 -6.30
CA ARG A 196 20.32 22.77 -5.61
C ARG A 196 20.61 23.88 -6.61
N LYS A 197 20.22 25.11 -6.29
CA LYS A 197 20.47 26.26 -7.17
C LYS A 197 21.96 26.63 -7.19
N VAL A 198 22.50 26.95 -8.36
CA VAL A 198 23.87 27.44 -8.55
C VAL A 198 23.79 28.87 -9.07
N VAL A 199 24.48 29.81 -8.39
CA VAL A 199 24.54 31.21 -8.79
C VAL A 199 26.01 31.62 -8.87
N ASP A 200 26.43 32.14 -10.02
CA ASP A 200 27.81 32.57 -10.28
C ASP A 200 28.88 31.52 -9.95
N GLY A 201 28.59 30.24 -10.22
CA GLY A 201 29.50 29.11 -9.94
C GLY A 201 29.53 28.64 -8.48
N LYS A 202 28.63 29.16 -7.63
CA LYS A 202 28.49 28.77 -6.24
C LYS A 202 27.19 28.02 -5.99
N VAL A 203 27.30 26.78 -5.52
CA VAL A 203 26.18 25.93 -5.15
C VAL A 203 25.55 26.43 -3.85
N GLN A 204 24.25 26.71 -3.89
CA GLN A 204 23.46 27.14 -2.74
C GLN A 204 22.83 25.94 -2.01
N ASN A 205 22.34 26.19 -0.80
CA ASN A 205 21.56 25.21 -0.03
C ASN A 205 20.05 25.32 -0.29
N ALA A 206 19.63 26.27 -1.13
CA ALA A 206 18.24 26.39 -1.57
C ALA A 206 17.91 25.26 -2.55
N ILE A 207 16.85 24.50 -2.24
CA ILE A 207 16.35 23.40 -3.06
C ILE A 207 15.13 23.90 -3.85
N GLU A 208 15.16 23.69 -5.16
CA GLU A 208 14.08 24.03 -6.09
C GLU A 208 13.63 22.75 -6.82
N TYR A 209 12.31 22.54 -6.89
CA TYR A 209 11.74 21.40 -7.61
C TYR A 209 11.48 21.80 -9.05
N LEU A 210 12.05 21.05 -10.00
CA LEU A 210 11.89 21.33 -11.42
C LEU A 210 11.06 20.24 -12.11
N SER A 211 10.11 20.67 -12.93
CA SER A 211 9.40 19.80 -13.87
C SER A 211 10.31 19.43 -15.05
N ALA A 212 9.95 18.40 -15.81
CA ALA A 212 10.74 17.97 -16.96
C ALA A 212 10.91 19.08 -18.01
N ASP A 213 9.88 19.91 -18.24
CA ASP A 213 9.96 21.01 -19.20
C ASP A 213 10.82 22.19 -18.72
N ASP A 214 10.87 22.41 -17.40
CA ASP A 214 11.68 23.49 -16.84
C ASP A 214 13.16 23.09 -16.79
N GLU A 215 13.43 21.82 -16.49
CA GLU A 215 14.76 21.22 -16.53
C GLU A 215 15.45 21.37 -17.89
N ASP A 216 14.71 21.25 -18.99
CA ASP A 216 15.23 21.33 -20.36
C ASP A 216 15.84 22.67 -20.77
N GLN A 217 15.68 23.71 -19.93
CA GLN A 217 16.22 25.05 -20.13
C GLN A 217 17.56 25.24 -19.42
N TYR A 218 17.94 24.34 -18.51
CA TYR A 218 19.06 24.55 -17.60
C TYR A 218 20.15 23.49 -17.77
N VAL A 219 21.39 23.89 -17.45
CA VAL A 219 22.54 22.98 -17.38
C VAL A 219 22.72 22.53 -15.93
N ILE A 220 22.70 21.22 -15.70
CA ILE A 220 22.66 20.61 -14.37
C ILE A 220 23.94 19.80 -14.10
N ALA A 221 24.62 20.08 -12.99
CA ALA A 221 25.79 19.34 -12.53
C ALA A 221 25.43 18.08 -11.75
N GLN A 222 26.30 17.07 -11.83
CA GLN A 222 26.17 15.80 -11.11
C GLN A 222 26.34 15.96 -9.60
N ALA A 223 25.68 15.11 -8.81
CA ALA A 223 25.77 15.13 -7.34
C ALA A 223 27.18 14.87 -6.80
N ASN A 224 27.99 14.13 -7.55
CA ASN A 224 29.36 13.73 -7.17
C ASN A 224 30.43 14.76 -7.57
N ALA A 225 30.04 15.91 -8.14
CA ALA A 225 30.99 16.96 -8.49
C ALA A 225 31.65 17.50 -7.21
N PRO A 226 32.99 17.54 -7.12
CA PRO A 226 33.69 17.97 -5.92
C PRO A 226 33.49 19.46 -5.67
N ILE A 227 32.96 19.80 -4.50
CA ILE A 227 32.68 21.17 -4.02
C ILE A 227 33.48 21.48 -2.75
N ASP A 228 33.81 22.75 -2.53
CA ASP A 228 34.37 23.23 -1.25
C ASP A 228 33.27 23.47 -0.21
N GLU A 229 33.65 23.71 1.06
CA GLU A 229 32.71 24.02 2.14
C GLU A 229 31.89 25.31 1.90
N LYS A 230 32.37 26.19 1.01
CA LYS A 230 31.70 27.43 0.63
C LYS A 230 30.74 27.20 -0.55
N GLY A 231 30.71 26.01 -1.16
CA GLY A 231 29.89 25.65 -2.31
C GLY A 231 30.49 25.95 -3.69
N ASN A 232 31.78 26.31 -3.80
CA ASN A 232 32.44 26.48 -5.10
C ASN A 232 32.89 25.13 -5.66
N PHE A 233 32.84 24.98 -6.98
CA PHE A 233 33.40 23.80 -7.65
C PHE A 233 34.93 23.80 -7.59
N LEU A 234 35.51 22.66 -7.23
CA LEU A 234 36.98 22.51 -7.14
C LEU A 234 37.64 22.32 -8.51
N ARG A 235 36.87 21.95 -9.54
CA ARG A 235 37.35 21.74 -10.90
C ARG A 235 36.93 22.90 -11.80
N ASP A 236 37.85 23.33 -12.66
CA ASP A 236 37.58 24.36 -13.66
C ASP A 236 36.57 23.90 -14.73
N ARG A 237 36.44 22.59 -14.93
CA ARG A 237 35.49 21.99 -15.87
C ARG A 237 34.69 20.89 -15.19
N VAL A 238 33.37 21.00 -15.25
CA VAL A 238 32.43 20.11 -14.55
C VAL A 238 31.57 19.37 -15.57
N LYS A 239 31.46 18.04 -15.39
CA LYS A 239 30.55 17.22 -16.18
C LYS A 239 29.11 17.58 -15.81
N SER A 240 28.35 17.97 -16.81
CA SER A 240 26.98 18.43 -16.64
C SER A 240 26.06 17.73 -17.64
N ARG A 241 24.76 17.89 -17.42
CA ARG A 241 23.71 17.40 -18.30
C ARG A 241 22.93 18.58 -18.86
N PHE A 242 22.65 18.54 -20.14
CA PHE A 242 21.75 19.46 -20.82
C PHE A 242 20.85 18.63 -21.74
N ARG A 243 19.59 18.46 -21.34
CA ARG A 243 18.64 17.56 -22.00
C ARG A 243 19.19 16.12 -22.07
N GLY A 244 19.34 15.57 -23.28
CA GLY A 244 19.95 14.26 -23.54
C GLY A 244 21.47 14.28 -23.72
N ASP A 245 22.11 15.47 -23.73
CA ASP A 245 23.56 15.62 -23.92
C ASP A 245 24.30 15.75 -22.58
N PHE A 246 25.58 15.36 -22.59
CA PHE A 246 26.47 15.40 -21.42
C PHE A 246 27.66 16.34 -21.62
N PRO A 247 27.43 17.67 -21.72
CA PRO A 247 28.50 18.63 -21.94
C PRO A 247 29.42 18.78 -20.73
N VAL A 248 30.66 19.19 -20.99
CA VAL A 248 31.63 19.56 -19.95
C VAL A 248 31.82 21.07 -20.00
N VAL A 249 31.23 21.77 -19.03
CA VAL A 249 31.11 23.23 -19.02
C VAL A 249 31.90 23.85 -17.85
N ASP A 250 32.10 25.15 -17.92
CA ASP A 250 32.68 25.92 -16.83
C ASP A 250 31.65 26.10 -15.70
N PRO A 251 32.08 26.18 -14.42
CA PRO A 251 31.20 26.38 -13.27
C PRO A 251 30.18 27.52 -13.40
N LYS A 252 30.52 28.57 -14.16
CA LYS A 252 29.64 29.74 -14.36
C LYS A 252 28.44 29.46 -15.26
N GLU A 253 28.50 28.44 -16.10
CA GLU A 253 27.40 28.05 -17.00
C GLU A 253 26.41 27.09 -16.33
N ILE A 254 26.74 26.60 -15.13
CA ILE A 254 25.92 25.66 -14.36
C ILE A 254 24.86 26.43 -13.60
N HIS A 255 23.61 26.00 -13.75
CA HIS A 255 22.45 26.64 -13.12
C HIS A 255 21.95 25.85 -11.90
N TYR A 256 22.05 24.52 -11.96
CA TYR A 256 21.58 23.63 -10.90
C TYR A 256 22.55 22.47 -10.67
N MET A 257 22.43 21.83 -9.52
CA MET A 257 23.17 20.63 -9.15
C MET A 257 22.22 19.62 -8.50
N ASP A 258 22.42 18.34 -8.77
CA ASP A 258 21.71 17.25 -8.11
C ASP A 258 21.83 17.31 -6.57
N VAL A 259 20.79 16.87 -5.85
CA VAL A 259 20.78 16.90 -4.37
C VAL A 259 21.53 15.70 -3.79
N SER A 260 21.35 14.52 -4.38
CA SER A 260 21.91 13.27 -3.88
C SER A 260 22.12 12.27 -5.01
N PRO A 261 23.18 11.44 -4.98
CA PRO A 261 23.34 10.34 -5.94
C PRO A 261 22.14 9.38 -5.97
N ASN A 262 21.48 9.17 -4.81
CA ASN A 262 20.34 8.25 -4.68
C ASN A 262 19.04 8.79 -5.30
N GLN A 263 19.05 10.00 -5.87
CA GLN A 263 17.87 10.60 -6.48
C GLN A 263 17.43 9.91 -7.76
N ILE A 264 18.34 9.19 -8.44
CA ILE A 264 18.10 8.55 -9.74
C ILE A 264 17.30 7.25 -9.57
N VAL A 265 17.44 6.60 -8.42
CA VAL A 265 16.93 5.26 -8.15
C VAL A 265 15.66 5.30 -7.30
N SER A 266 14.89 4.20 -7.36
CA SER A 266 13.77 3.95 -6.46
C SER A 266 14.26 3.47 -5.09
N ALA A 267 13.34 3.36 -4.15
CA ALA A 267 13.67 2.90 -2.82
C ALA A 267 14.16 1.45 -2.77
N ALA A 268 13.67 0.55 -3.64
CA ALA A 268 14.17 -0.83 -3.68
C ALA A 268 15.59 -0.89 -4.26
N ALA A 269 15.84 -0.20 -5.38
CA ALA A 269 17.19 -0.14 -5.94
C ALA A 269 18.19 0.58 -5.02
N ALA A 270 17.73 1.57 -4.23
CA ALA A 270 18.56 2.25 -3.22
C ALA A 270 18.97 1.36 -2.03
N LEU A 271 18.34 0.20 -1.83
CA LEU A 271 18.71 -0.78 -0.80
C LEU A 271 19.81 -1.76 -1.26
N ILE A 272 20.20 -1.74 -2.55
CA ILE A 272 21.25 -2.60 -3.07
C ILE A 272 22.61 -1.94 -2.78
N PRO A 273 23.46 -2.52 -1.91
CA PRO A 273 24.81 -2.01 -1.71
C PRO A 273 25.67 -2.28 -2.96
N PHE A 274 26.61 -1.38 -3.24
CA PHE A 274 27.52 -1.47 -4.40
C PHE A 274 26.80 -1.53 -5.76
N LEU A 275 25.62 -0.91 -5.87
CA LEU A 275 24.83 -0.84 -7.11
C LEU A 275 25.64 -0.35 -8.31
N GLU A 276 26.63 0.51 -8.10
CA GLU A 276 27.52 1.03 -9.13
C GLU A 276 28.46 -0.02 -9.76
N HIS A 277 28.61 -1.19 -9.14
CA HIS A 277 29.40 -2.32 -9.63
C HIS A 277 28.54 -3.41 -10.29
N ASP A 278 27.20 -3.30 -10.20
CA ASP A 278 26.27 -4.27 -10.74
C ASP A 278 25.80 -3.89 -12.15
N ASP A 279 25.62 -4.90 -13.01
CA ASP A 279 24.93 -4.69 -14.29
C ASP A 279 23.46 -4.31 -14.06
N ALA A 280 22.94 -3.41 -14.89
CA ALA A 280 21.58 -2.89 -14.75
C ALA A 280 20.50 -4.00 -14.78
N ASN A 281 20.69 -5.07 -15.57
CA ASN A 281 19.73 -6.17 -15.61
C ASN A 281 19.75 -6.99 -14.31
N ARG A 282 20.92 -7.14 -13.69
CA ARG A 282 21.07 -7.83 -12.40
C ARG A 282 20.49 -7.00 -11.27
N ALA A 283 20.70 -5.69 -11.30
CA ALA A 283 20.07 -4.76 -10.37
C ALA A 283 18.53 -4.75 -10.49
N LEU A 284 18.00 -4.83 -11.73
CA LEU A 284 16.57 -4.96 -11.98
C LEU A 284 16.01 -6.23 -11.33
N MET A 285 16.62 -7.38 -11.58
CA MET A 285 16.24 -8.65 -10.95
C MET A 285 16.34 -8.57 -9.43
N GLY A 286 17.44 -8.04 -8.89
CA GLY A 286 17.64 -7.86 -7.45
C GLY A 286 16.54 -7.03 -6.80
N SER A 287 16.20 -5.89 -7.39
CA SER A 287 15.14 -5.01 -6.88
C SER A 287 13.75 -5.68 -6.91
N ASN A 288 13.49 -6.53 -7.92
CA ASN A 288 12.25 -7.29 -8.02
C ASN A 288 12.19 -8.47 -7.04
N MET A 289 13.31 -9.19 -6.86
CA MET A 289 13.41 -10.33 -5.94
C MET A 289 13.31 -9.91 -4.48
N GLN A 290 13.85 -8.74 -4.10
CA GLN A 290 13.69 -8.19 -2.75
C GLN A 290 12.22 -8.03 -2.33
N ARG A 291 11.32 -7.70 -3.27
CA ARG A 291 9.88 -7.57 -2.99
C ARG A 291 9.19 -8.92 -2.72
N GLN A 292 9.83 -10.02 -3.10
CA GLN A 292 9.29 -11.38 -2.94
C GLN A 292 9.86 -12.08 -1.69
N ALA A 293 10.79 -11.44 -0.98
CA ALA A 293 11.37 -12.00 0.25
C ALA A 293 10.30 -12.14 1.33
N VAL A 294 10.04 -13.37 1.78
CA VAL A 294 9.06 -13.66 2.83
C VAL A 294 9.68 -13.37 4.22
N PRO A 295 8.95 -12.71 5.13
CA PRO A 295 9.42 -12.47 6.49
C PRO A 295 9.76 -13.77 7.23
N LEU A 296 10.96 -13.80 7.80
CA LEU A 296 11.47 -14.94 8.57
C LEU A 296 10.99 -14.89 10.03
N LEU A 297 11.02 -16.04 10.71
CA LEU A 297 10.72 -16.14 12.15
C LEU A 297 11.70 -15.30 12.99
N ARG A 298 12.96 -15.27 12.57
CA ARG A 298 14.04 -14.47 13.14
C ARG A 298 14.74 -13.72 12.01
N THR A 299 14.57 -12.40 12.02
CA THR A 299 15.21 -11.46 11.12
C THR A 299 16.52 -10.97 11.72
N ASP A 300 17.42 -10.48 10.87
CA ASP A 300 18.73 -9.96 11.27
C ASP A 300 19.03 -8.75 10.38
N SER A 301 19.40 -7.62 10.98
CA SER A 301 19.80 -6.43 10.23
C SER A 301 20.92 -6.74 9.23
N PRO A 302 20.88 -6.19 8.00
CA PRO A 302 21.92 -6.45 7.02
C PRO A 302 23.28 -5.91 7.51
N LEU A 303 24.31 -6.75 7.51
CA LEU A 303 25.66 -6.33 7.90
C LEU A 303 26.25 -5.30 6.93
N VAL A 304 25.80 -5.32 5.68
CA VAL A 304 26.17 -4.38 4.63
C VAL A 304 24.88 -3.75 4.10
N GLY A 305 24.58 -2.53 4.55
CA GLY A 305 23.41 -1.76 4.14
C GLY A 305 23.77 -0.42 3.52
N THR A 306 22.76 0.33 3.07
CA THR A 306 22.92 1.66 2.44
C THR A 306 22.48 2.83 3.32
N GLY A 307 21.86 2.55 4.47
CA GLY A 307 21.23 3.53 5.36
C GLY A 307 19.79 3.90 4.95
N MET A 308 19.25 3.28 3.89
CA MET A 308 17.86 3.46 3.46
C MET A 308 16.90 2.54 4.21
N GLU A 309 17.42 1.51 4.88
CA GLU A 309 16.70 0.47 5.62
C GLU A 309 15.81 1.07 6.71
N GLU A 310 16.37 1.93 7.58
CA GLU A 310 15.63 2.62 8.64
C GLU A 310 14.46 3.42 8.06
N LYS A 311 14.71 4.14 6.96
CA LYS A 311 13.71 5.01 6.34
C LYS A 311 12.57 4.23 5.72
N VAL A 312 12.85 3.13 5.02
CA VAL A 312 11.83 2.25 4.42
C VAL A 312 11.01 1.56 5.50
N ALA A 313 11.65 1.05 6.55
CA ALA A 313 10.97 0.41 7.67
C ALA A 313 10.03 1.41 8.39
N ARG A 314 10.48 2.66 8.57
CA ARG A 314 9.70 3.72 9.21
C ARG A 314 8.52 4.20 8.35
N ASP A 315 8.78 4.49 7.07
CA ASP A 315 7.77 5.05 6.15
C ASP A 315 6.72 4.00 5.73
N SER A 316 7.07 2.71 5.73
CA SER A 316 6.12 1.61 5.49
C SER A 316 5.14 1.41 6.65
N ARG A 317 5.41 1.96 7.85
CA ARG A 317 4.64 1.76 9.08
C ARG A 317 4.51 0.30 9.51
N ALA A 318 5.47 -0.55 9.14
CA ALA A 318 5.56 -1.91 9.66
C ALA A 318 5.84 -1.90 11.18
N MET A 319 6.63 -0.91 11.62
CA MET A 319 7.03 -0.71 13.01
C MET A 319 6.12 0.28 13.74
N ILE A 320 6.05 0.16 15.06
CA ILE A 320 5.38 1.16 15.91
C ILE A 320 6.38 2.22 16.32
N ILE A 321 6.04 3.48 16.05
CA ILE A 321 6.86 4.66 16.37
C ILE A 321 6.18 5.42 17.51
N SER A 322 6.98 6.04 18.39
CA SER A 322 6.45 6.90 19.44
C SER A 322 6.01 8.26 18.89
N ASP A 323 4.79 8.67 19.19
CA ASP A 323 4.26 10.00 18.83
C ASP A 323 4.64 11.08 19.84
N VAL A 324 5.11 10.67 21.01
CA VAL A 324 5.31 11.53 22.18
C VAL A 324 6.70 11.33 22.79
N ASN A 325 7.22 12.38 23.41
CA ASN A 325 8.37 12.24 24.30
C ASN A 325 7.87 11.69 25.63
N GLY A 326 8.52 10.68 26.17
CA GLY A 326 8.03 10.04 27.38
C GLY A 326 8.94 8.96 27.95
N THR A 327 8.46 8.35 29.02
CA THR A 327 9.11 7.18 29.64
C THR A 327 8.18 5.98 29.52
N VAL A 328 8.71 4.85 29.06
CA VAL A 328 7.96 3.60 28.92
C VAL A 328 7.61 3.06 30.31
N THR A 329 6.32 2.89 30.60
CA THR A 329 5.86 2.42 31.93
C THR A 329 5.49 0.95 31.94
N LYS A 330 4.93 0.45 30.84
CA LYS A 330 4.53 -0.95 30.71
C LYS A 330 4.90 -1.46 29.32
N VAL A 331 5.56 -2.60 29.27
CA VAL A 331 5.85 -3.33 28.03
C VAL A 331 5.28 -4.73 28.17
N THR A 332 4.40 -5.09 27.25
CA THR A 332 3.89 -6.46 27.09
C THR A 332 3.98 -6.85 25.62
N ALA A 333 3.77 -8.13 25.32
CA ALA A 333 3.75 -8.61 23.94
C ALA A 333 2.60 -8.01 23.10
N ASN A 334 1.55 -7.48 23.73
CA ASN A 334 0.33 -7.00 23.07
C ASN A 334 0.16 -5.47 23.13
N GLU A 335 0.73 -4.83 24.15
CA GLU A 335 0.64 -3.37 24.33
C GLU A 335 1.91 -2.78 24.95
N ILE A 336 2.23 -1.55 24.53
CA ILE A 336 3.28 -0.70 25.09
C ILE A 336 2.61 0.57 25.60
N VAL A 337 2.86 0.94 26.85
CA VAL A 337 2.33 2.16 27.46
C VAL A 337 3.47 3.13 27.73
N VAL A 338 3.37 4.32 27.17
CA VAL A 338 4.34 5.41 27.32
C VAL A 338 3.72 6.53 28.13
N LYS A 339 4.36 6.90 29.25
CA LYS A 339 3.97 8.09 30.01
C LYS A 339 4.56 9.33 29.35
N LYS A 340 3.71 10.25 28.90
CA LYS A 340 4.12 11.53 28.29
C LYS A 340 4.95 12.33 29.32
N GLU A 341 6.12 12.81 28.92
CA GLU A 341 6.81 13.85 29.69
C GLU A 341 6.06 15.18 29.46
N LYS A 342 5.66 15.84 30.54
CA LYS A 342 5.12 17.20 30.46
C LYS A 342 6.27 18.11 30.00
N SER A 343 6.26 18.52 28.73
CA SER A 343 7.12 19.61 28.27
C SER A 343 6.95 20.79 29.22
N GLY A 344 8.06 21.33 29.72
CA GLY A 344 8.07 22.38 30.73
C GLY A 344 7.11 23.52 30.36
N ARG A 345 6.40 24.00 31.37
CA ARG A 345 5.42 25.11 31.43
C ARG A 345 5.91 26.48 30.89
N ASN A 346 6.72 26.53 29.84
CA ASN A 346 7.30 27.76 29.34
C ASN A 346 6.77 28.12 27.95
N LYS A 347 5.85 29.10 27.99
CA LYS A 347 5.24 29.89 26.89
C LYS A 347 4.19 29.17 26.05
N LEU A 348 2.97 29.73 26.10
CA LEU A 348 1.82 29.59 25.18
C LEU A 348 2.13 28.84 23.86
N ASP A 349 2.19 27.51 23.92
CA ASP A 349 2.13 26.68 22.72
C ASP A 349 0.64 26.55 22.34
N MET A 350 0.25 27.16 21.21
CA MET A 350 -1.08 26.96 20.59
C MET A 350 -1.44 25.48 20.45
N ASN A 351 -0.45 24.61 20.27
CA ASN A 351 -0.64 23.16 20.19
C ASN A 351 -1.08 22.52 21.52
N ALA A 352 -0.66 23.06 22.67
CA ALA A 352 -1.10 22.56 23.99
C ALA A 352 -2.54 23.00 24.32
N LEU A 353 -2.96 24.16 23.80
CA LEU A 353 -4.36 24.62 23.87
C LEU A 353 -5.28 23.75 23.00
N LEU A 354 -4.79 23.27 21.85
CA LEU A 354 -5.56 22.45 20.91
C LEU A 354 -5.61 20.94 21.25
N ASP A 355 -4.80 20.45 22.21
CA ASP A 355 -4.76 19.03 22.58
C ASP A 355 -5.80 18.67 23.66
N PHE A 356 -6.96 18.13 23.29
CA PHE A 356 -8.03 17.73 24.21
C PHE A 356 -7.79 16.36 24.88
N ASP A 357 -6.60 15.76 24.68
CA ASP A 357 -6.26 14.44 25.17
C ASP A 357 -5.28 14.51 26.36
N GLU A 358 -5.83 14.71 27.57
CA GLU A 358 -5.08 14.75 28.85
C GLU A 358 -4.49 13.40 29.30
N SER A 359 -4.61 12.35 28.48
CA SER A 359 -4.07 11.04 28.79
C SER A 359 -2.56 11.14 29.06
N GLU A 360 -2.16 11.11 30.34
CA GLU A 360 -0.75 11.08 30.76
C GLU A 360 -0.03 9.85 30.18
N TYR A 361 -0.79 8.84 29.78
CA TYR A 361 -0.34 7.60 29.19
C TYR A 361 -0.87 7.46 27.76
N VAL A 362 0.02 7.13 26.83
CA VAL A 362 -0.34 6.71 25.47
C VAL A 362 -0.14 5.20 25.36
N SER A 363 -1.20 4.48 25.02
CA SER A 363 -1.15 3.03 24.81
C SER A 363 -1.03 2.71 23.31
N TYR A 364 0.01 1.97 22.95
CA TYR A 364 0.24 1.43 21.62
C TYR A 364 -0.12 -0.06 21.60
N ARG A 365 -1.10 -0.45 20.78
CA ARG A 365 -1.47 -1.87 20.60
C ARG A 365 -0.65 -2.49 19.48
N LEU A 366 -0.07 -3.66 19.76
CA LEU A 366 0.74 -4.44 18.84
C LEU A 366 -0.14 -5.42 18.06
N THR A 367 0.10 -5.52 16.75
CA THR A 367 -0.51 -6.54 15.90
C THR A 367 0.21 -7.88 16.10
N LYS A 368 -0.51 -8.94 16.44
CA LYS A 368 0.05 -10.28 16.68
C LYS A 368 -0.55 -11.29 15.72
N PHE A 369 0.32 -12.02 15.02
CA PHE A 369 -0.02 -13.12 14.12
C PHE A 369 -1.20 -12.82 13.19
N ALA A 370 -1.17 -11.66 12.54
CA ALA A 370 -2.17 -11.30 11.53
C ALA A 370 -1.77 -11.85 10.16
N ARG A 371 -2.76 -12.32 9.40
CA ARG A 371 -2.60 -12.80 8.02
C ARG A 371 -2.44 -11.64 7.05
N THR A 372 -1.55 -11.79 6.06
CA THR A 372 -1.42 -10.88 4.90
C THR A 372 -2.18 -11.41 3.69
N ASN A 373 -2.30 -10.59 2.64
CA ASN A 373 -2.88 -11.02 1.36
C ASN A 373 -2.12 -12.17 0.67
N GLN A 374 -0.85 -12.38 1.01
CA GLN A 374 0.01 -13.44 0.46
C GLN A 374 0.21 -14.59 1.46
N ASP A 375 -0.69 -14.72 2.44
CA ASP A 375 -0.67 -15.78 3.46
C ASP A 375 0.60 -15.81 4.31
N THR A 376 1.31 -14.67 4.41
CA THR A 376 2.43 -14.46 5.32
C THR A 376 1.95 -13.91 6.67
N CYS A 377 2.86 -13.79 7.63
CA CYS A 377 2.56 -13.35 8.99
C CYS A 377 3.04 -11.92 9.29
N ILE A 378 2.13 -11.06 9.75
CA ILE A 378 2.46 -9.80 10.43
C ILE A 378 2.48 -10.04 11.93
N ASN A 379 3.65 -9.84 12.54
CA ASN A 379 3.82 -9.94 13.99
C ASN A 379 4.73 -8.82 14.46
N GLN A 380 4.23 -8.01 15.39
CA GLN A 380 5.00 -6.93 16.00
C GLN A 380 5.60 -7.36 17.33
N ARG A 381 6.85 -6.99 17.58
CA ARG A 381 7.63 -7.35 18.77
C ARG A 381 8.14 -6.09 19.47
N PRO A 382 7.88 -5.91 20.77
CA PRO A 382 8.41 -4.75 21.50
C PRO A 382 9.93 -4.84 21.59
N ILE A 383 10.62 -3.72 21.34
CA ILE A 383 12.08 -3.58 21.47
C ILE A 383 12.43 -2.87 22.77
N VAL A 384 11.59 -1.90 23.16
CA VAL A 384 11.83 -1.04 24.31
C VAL A 384 11.69 -1.78 25.64
N THR A 385 12.43 -1.29 26.64
CA THR A 385 12.38 -1.81 28.01
C THR A 385 11.61 -0.86 28.94
N VAL A 386 11.05 -1.40 30.03
CA VAL A 386 10.35 -0.59 31.03
C VAL A 386 11.34 0.38 31.69
N GLY A 387 10.97 1.66 31.76
CA GLY A 387 11.81 2.73 32.28
C GLY A 387 12.66 3.44 31.23
N GLN A 388 12.68 2.96 29.97
CA GLN A 388 13.40 3.61 28.89
C GLN A 388 12.74 4.95 28.53
N LYS A 389 13.57 5.99 28.36
CA LYS A 389 13.12 7.28 27.81
C LYS A 389 13.09 7.19 26.29
N VAL A 390 11.96 7.57 25.71
CA VAL A 390 11.72 7.57 24.27
C VAL A 390 11.39 8.99 23.81
N LYS A 391 11.88 9.35 22.64
CA LYS A 391 11.54 10.60 21.95
C LYS A 391 10.50 10.33 20.87
N LYS A 392 9.80 11.40 20.50
CA LYS A 392 8.93 11.40 19.32
C LYS A 392 9.75 11.00 18.10
N GLY A 393 9.35 9.90 17.47
CA GLY A 393 10.04 9.32 16.33
C GLY A 393 10.87 8.08 16.63
N ASP A 394 11.08 7.73 17.90
CA ASP A 394 11.81 6.50 18.26
C ASP A 394 10.94 5.25 18.03
N VAL A 395 11.58 4.15 17.65
CA VAL A 395 10.92 2.86 17.40
C VAL A 395 10.61 2.18 18.73
N LEU A 396 9.33 1.85 18.94
CA LEU A 396 8.83 1.14 20.12
C LEU A 396 8.79 -0.37 19.90
N ALA A 397 8.41 -0.79 18.69
CA ALA A 397 8.28 -2.19 18.32
C ALA A 397 8.61 -2.43 16.85
N ASP A 398 9.35 -3.51 16.61
CA ASP A 398 9.62 -4.04 15.28
C ASP A 398 8.37 -4.71 14.72
N GLY A 399 8.24 -4.70 13.41
CA GLY A 399 7.20 -5.37 12.64
C GLY A 399 7.68 -6.63 11.93
N CYS A 400 7.00 -6.96 10.82
CA CYS A 400 7.46 -8.02 9.93
C CYS A 400 8.69 -7.56 9.15
N ALA A 401 9.68 -8.44 8.99
CA ALA A 401 10.91 -8.18 8.24
C ALA A 401 11.66 -6.90 8.68
N THR A 402 11.71 -6.63 9.99
CA THR A 402 12.49 -5.54 10.58
C THR A 402 13.28 -6.04 11.79
N ASP A 403 14.40 -5.40 12.07
CA ASP A 403 15.24 -5.68 13.24
C ASP A 403 15.79 -4.35 13.77
N HIS A 404 15.56 -4.07 15.05
CA HIS A 404 16.07 -2.87 15.75
C HIS A 404 15.81 -1.53 15.04
N GLY A 405 14.68 -1.39 14.33
CA GLY A 405 14.36 -0.16 13.59
C GLY A 405 14.80 -0.15 12.13
N GLU A 406 15.48 -1.18 11.65
CA GLU A 406 15.94 -1.32 10.27
C GLU A 406 15.14 -2.37 9.50
N LEU A 407 15.11 -2.25 8.18
CA LEU A 407 14.52 -3.25 7.31
C LEU A 407 15.45 -4.49 7.22
N ALA A 408 14.92 -5.63 7.64
CA ALA A 408 15.62 -6.92 7.66
C ALA A 408 14.80 -7.96 6.87
N LEU A 409 14.97 -7.95 5.54
CA LEU A 409 14.25 -8.85 4.64
C LEU A 409 14.68 -10.33 4.75
N GLY A 410 15.86 -10.58 5.31
CA GLY A 410 16.45 -11.91 5.37
C GLY A 410 17.41 -12.05 6.54
N ARG A 411 18.43 -12.89 6.37
CA ARG A 411 19.47 -13.13 7.38
C ARG A 411 20.86 -13.20 6.74
N ASN A 412 21.86 -12.68 7.44
CA ASN A 412 23.25 -12.78 7.00
C ASN A 412 23.75 -14.23 7.17
N VAL A 413 24.45 -14.75 6.15
CA VAL A 413 25.02 -16.10 6.18
C VAL A 413 26.47 -16.08 5.70
N LEU A 414 27.29 -17.01 6.20
CA LEU A 414 28.65 -17.19 5.74
C LEU A 414 28.65 -17.95 4.40
N VAL A 415 29.08 -17.29 3.33
CA VAL A 415 29.11 -17.86 1.97
C VAL A 415 30.56 -18.08 1.54
N ALA A 416 30.82 -19.22 0.91
CA ALA A 416 32.10 -19.54 0.27
C ALA A 416 31.90 -19.74 -1.23
N TYR A 417 32.63 -18.99 -2.05
CA TYR A 417 32.62 -19.15 -3.51
C TYR A 417 33.61 -20.24 -3.91
N MET A 418 33.10 -21.47 -4.09
CA MET A 418 33.87 -22.59 -4.61
C MET A 418 32.97 -23.62 -5.30
N PRO A 419 33.43 -24.33 -6.34
CA PRO A 419 32.70 -25.48 -6.86
C PRO A 419 32.68 -26.60 -5.82
N TRP A 420 31.50 -27.14 -5.53
CA TRP A 420 31.31 -28.20 -4.53
C TRP A 420 30.68 -29.44 -5.13
N ARG A 421 31.53 -30.35 -5.64
CA ARG A 421 31.13 -31.67 -6.20
C ARG A 421 30.00 -31.60 -7.25
N GLY A 422 29.84 -30.46 -7.93
CA GLY A 422 28.78 -30.24 -8.92
C GLY A 422 27.38 -30.00 -8.32
N TYR A 423 27.22 -29.94 -6.99
CA TYR A 423 25.93 -29.62 -6.37
C TYR A 423 25.52 -28.16 -6.55
N ASN A 424 26.48 -27.26 -6.77
CA ASN A 424 26.26 -25.87 -7.15
C ASN A 424 26.45 -25.64 -8.65
N PHE A 425 26.02 -26.60 -9.48
CA PHE A 425 26.00 -26.43 -10.93
C PHE A 425 24.93 -25.39 -11.33
N GLU A 426 25.24 -24.56 -12.34
CA GLU A 426 24.46 -23.37 -12.71
C GLU A 426 24.24 -22.43 -11.53
N ASP A 427 22.98 -22.17 -11.15
CA ASP A 427 22.58 -21.27 -10.05
C ASP A 427 22.14 -22.05 -8.80
N ALA A 428 22.44 -23.35 -8.72
CA ALA A 428 22.09 -24.17 -7.56
C ALA A 428 22.92 -23.76 -6.33
N ILE A 429 22.28 -23.74 -5.16
CA ILE A 429 22.90 -23.35 -3.89
C ILE A 429 23.03 -24.58 -2.99
N VAL A 430 24.23 -24.80 -2.45
CA VAL A 430 24.46 -25.82 -1.42
C VAL A 430 24.34 -25.18 -0.05
N ILE A 431 23.40 -25.68 0.74
CA ILE A 431 23.10 -25.15 2.07
C ILE A 431 23.63 -26.14 3.13
N SER A 432 24.24 -25.61 4.19
CA SER A 432 24.65 -26.42 5.34
C SER A 432 23.43 -26.87 6.14
N GLU A 433 23.44 -28.11 6.63
CA GLU A 433 22.39 -28.63 7.52
C GLU A 433 22.17 -27.74 8.76
N LYS A 434 23.22 -27.04 9.23
CA LYS A 434 23.10 -26.07 10.33
C LYS A 434 22.05 -24.99 10.08
N VAL A 435 21.86 -24.57 8.83
CA VAL A 435 20.88 -23.54 8.47
C VAL A 435 19.45 -24.02 8.77
N ALA A 436 19.19 -25.31 8.56
CA ALA A 436 17.90 -25.92 8.90
C ALA A 436 17.78 -26.17 10.41
N GLN A 437 18.86 -26.63 11.07
CA GLN A 437 18.85 -26.88 12.52
C GLN A 437 18.64 -25.59 13.35
N ASP A 438 19.20 -24.46 12.90
CA ASP A 438 19.11 -23.17 13.59
C ASP A 438 17.86 -22.34 13.19
N ASP A 439 16.93 -22.94 12.42
CA ASP A 439 15.71 -22.30 11.92
C ASP A 439 15.97 -20.94 11.24
N ILE A 440 17.06 -20.84 10.46
CA ILE A 440 17.50 -19.57 9.87
C ILE A 440 16.47 -19.02 8.88
N PHE A 441 15.98 -19.87 7.98
CA PHE A 441 15.04 -19.48 6.92
C PHE A 441 13.61 -19.98 7.16
N THR A 442 13.26 -20.30 8.41
CA THR A 442 11.90 -20.73 8.77
C THR A 442 10.95 -19.52 8.74
N SER A 443 9.85 -19.62 7.98
CA SER A 443 8.80 -18.60 7.87
C SER A 443 7.48 -19.09 8.52
N ILE A 444 6.58 -18.16 8.82
CA ILE A 444 5.23 -18.47 9.30
C ILE A 444 4.22 -18.13 8.20
N HIS A 445 3.41 -19.12 7.83
CA HIS A 445 2.29 -18.96 6.92
C HIS A 445 0.96 -19.09 7.65
N ILE A 446 -0.01 -18.25 7.31
CA ILE A 446 -1.34 -18.24 7.92
C ILE A 446 -2.36 -18.35 6.79
N GLU A 447 -3.00 -19.51 6.71
CA GLU A 447 -4.07 -19.77 5.75
C GLU A 447 -5.44 -19.61 6.42
N GLU A 448 -6.40 -19.08 5.68
CA GLU A 448 -7.78 -18.93 6.12
C GLU A 448 -8.69 -19.84 5.30
N PHE A 449 -9.46 -20.68 5.98
CA PHE A 449 -10.47 -21.51 5.35
C PHE A 449 -11.87 -21.04 5.74
N GLU A 450 -12.71 -20.84 4.74
CA GLU A 450 -14.10 -20.45 4.95
C GLU A 450 -15.06 -21.58 4.56
N LEU A 451 -16.07 -21.81 5.39
CA LEU A 451 -17.19 -22.68 5.07
C LEU A 451 -18.50 -21.92 5.27
N GLN A 452 -19.29 -21.84 4.21
CA GLN A 452 -20.61 -21.21 4.25
C GLN A 452 -21.70 -22.27 4.47
N VAL A 453 -22.59 -21.96 5.41
CA VAL A 453 -23.84 -22.70 5.66
C VAL A 453 -24.92 -22.11 4.76
N ARG A 454 -25.59 -22.96 3.97
CA ARG A 454 -26.61 -22.53 3.00
C ARG A 454 -27.96 -23.17 3.29
N ASP A 455 -29.02 -22.41 3.03
CA ASP A 455 -30.38 -22.96 3.01
C ASP A 455 -30.61 -23.65 1.66
N THR A 456 -30.70 -24.98 1.69
CA THR A 456 -31.05 -25.73 0.50
C THR A 456 -32.57 -25.88 0.39
N LYS A 457 -33.07 -26.26 -0.79
CA LYS A 457 -34.51 -26.57 -0.95
C LYS A 457 -35.00 -27.72 -0.06
N ARG A 458 -34.08 -28.53 0.46
CA ARG A 458 -34.37 -29.75 1.23
C ARG A 458 -34.25 -29.55 2.75
N GLY A 459 -33.74 -28.40 3.17
CA GLY A 459 -33.53 -28.04 4.57
C GLY A 459 -32.32 -27.13 4.74
N GLU A 460 -32.22 -26.52 5.92
CA GLU A 460 -31.05 -25.73 6.31
C GLU A 460 -29.87 -26.69 6.53
N GLU A 461 -28.68 -26.32 6.06
CA GLU A 461 -27.45 -27.01 6.46
C GLU A 461 -27.15 -26.69 7.93
N GLU A 462 -26.65 -27.68 8.68
CA GLU A 462 -26.35 -27.52 10.10
C GLU A 462 -24.86 -27.72 10.36
N LEU A 463 -24.32 -26.94 11.30
CA LEU A 463 -22.99 -27.15 11.85
C LEU A 463 -23.15 -28.06 13.06
N THR A 464 -22.52 -29.22 13.02
CA THR A 464 -22.62 -30.22 14.08
C THR A 464 -21.35 -31.07 14.14
N ARG A 465 -21.05 -31.56 15.34
CA ARG A 465 -20.04 -32.58 15.58
C ARG A 465 -20.49 -33.98 15.14
N GLU A 466 -21.81 -34.21 15.06
CA GLU A 466 -22.40 -35.50 14.69
C GLU A 466 -22.39 -35.69 13.16
N ILE A 467 -21.24 -36.12 12.63
CA ILE A 467 -21.04 -36.32 11.20
C ILE A 467 -21.22 -37.82 10.87
N PRO A 468 -22.07 -38.18 9.89
CA PRO A 468 -22.29 -39.58 9.54
C PRO A 468 -21.02 -40.19 8.94
N ASN A 469 -20.75 -41.46 9.28
CA ASN A 469 -19.62 -42.26 8.76
C ASN A 469 -18.22 -41.73 9.11
N VAL A 470 -18.10 -40.95 10.20
CA VAL A 470 -16.81 -40.46 10.71
C VAL A 470 -16.56 -41.05 12.09
N SER A 471 -15.32 -41.44 12.38
CA SER A 471 -14.93 -41.98 13.69
C SER A 471 -14.91 -40.88 14.77
N GLU A 472 -15.13 -41.26 16.03
CA GLU A 472 -15.04 -40.34 17.17
C GLU A 472 -13.61 -39.78 17.36
N GLU A 473 -12.58 -40.47 16.89
CA GLU A 473 -11.20 -39.98 16.93
C GLU A 473 -11.02 -38.74 16.05
N THR A 474 -11.61 -38.74 14.85
CA THR A 474 -11.52 -37.60 13.92
C THR A 474 -12.38 -36.41 14.37
N THR A 475 -13.44 -36.64 15.15
CA THR A 475 -14.29 -35.57 15.70
C THR A 475 -13.88 -35.11 17.10
N LYS A 476 -12.78 -35.65 17.64
CA LYS A 476 -12.31 -35.36 19.01
C LYS A 476 -12.03 -33.88 19.24
N ASP A 477 -11.44 -33.21 18.25
CA ASP A 477 -11.03 -31.80 18.34
C ASP A 477 -12.16 -30.81 17.97
N LEU A 478 -13.34 -31.30 17.58
CA LEU A 478 -14.52 -30.48 17.28
C LEU A 478 -15.31 -30.14 18.56
N ASP A 479 -15.74 -28.88 18.65
CA ASP A 479 -16.66 -28.39 19.68
C ASP A 479 -18.10 -28.86 19.44
N GLU A 480 -19.04 -28.47 20.31
CA GLU A 480 -20.46 -28.81 20.20
C GLU A 480 -21.10 -28.28 18.91
N ASN A 481 -20.56 -27.19 18.35
CA ASN A 481 -21.02 -26.60 17.09
C ASN A 481 -20.33 -27.21 15.86
N GLY A 482 -19.48 -28.22 16.02
CA GLY A 482 -18.72 -28.81 14.93
C GLY A 482 -17.56 -27.94 14.44
N ILE A 483 -17.03 -27.03 15.24
CA ILE A 483 -15.88 -26.18 14.91
C ILE A 483 -14.65 -26.71 15.64
N ILE A 484 -13.51 -26.81 14.94
CA ILE A 484 -12.26 -27.23 15.55
C ILE A 484 -11.80 -26.27 16.66
N ARG A 485 -11.26 -26.82 17.76
CA ARG A 485 -10.74 -26.01 18.86
C ARG A 485 -9.47 -25.23 18.47
N VAL A 486 -9.34 -24.01 18.99
CA VAL A 486 -8.10 -23.23 18.89
C VAL A 486 -6.97 -23.95 19.62
N GLY A 487 -5.81 -24.06 18.96
CA GLY A 487 -4.63 -24.77 19.46
C GLY A 487 -4.57 -26.25 19.09
N ALA A 488 -5.53 -26.79 18.32
CA ALA A 488 -5.42 -28.14 17.77
C ALA A 488 -4.35 -28.21 16.67
N GLU A 489 -3.52 -29.25 16.71
CA GLU A 489 -2.64 -29.61 15.60
C GLU A 489 -3.47 -30.35 14.55
N VAL A 490 -3.46 -29.84 13.32
CA VAL A 490 -4.20 -30.40 12.19
C VAL A 490 -3.25 -31.04 11.19
N GLN A 491 -3.68 -32.18 10.67
CA GLN A 491 -3.04 -32.87 9.56
C GLN A 491 -4.00 -32.94 8.37
N ALA A 492 -3.44 -33.25 7.21
CA ALA A 492 -4.20 -33.47 5.99
C ALA A 492 -5.35 -34.47 6.20
N GLY A 493 -6.58 -34.06 5.87
CA GLY A 493 -7.78 -34.87 6.01
C GLY A 493 -8.57 -34.66 7.31
N ASP A 494 -8.00 -33.97 8.31
CA ASP A 494 -8.73 -33.64 9.54
C ASP A 494 -9.88 -32.67 9.26
N ILE A 495 -10.96 -32.80 10.04
CA ILE A 495 -12.16 -31.99 9.87
C ILE A 495 -11.97 -30.67 10.63
N LEU A 496 -11.96 -29.56 9.90
CA LEU A 496 -11.86 -28.21 10.47
C LEU A 496 -13.24 -27.68 10.89
N VAL A 497 -14.25 -27.91 10.04
CA VAL A 497 -15.63 -27.49 10.31
C VAL A 497 -16.58 -28.61 9.87
N GLY A 498 -17.22 -29.24 10.84
CA GLY A 498 -18.29 -30.21 10.69
C GLY A 498 -19.56 -29.58 10.15
N LYS A 499 -19.98 -30.00 8.96
CA LYS A 499 -21.21 -29.53 8.32
C LYS A 499 -21.98 -30.69 7.74
N VAL A 500 -23.27 -30.73 8.04
CA VAL A 500 -24.20 -31.73 7.51
C VAL A 500 -25.24 -31.08 6.61
N THR A 501 -25.48 -31.69 5.46
CA THR A 501 -26.51 -31.24 4.50
C THR A 501 -27.62 -32.29 4.45
N PRO A 502 -28.91 -31.91 4.57
CA PRO A 502 -30.00 -32.85 4.43
C PRO A 502 -30.00 -33.49 3.03
N LYS A 503 -29.95 -34.82 3.00
CA LYS A 503 -30.00 -35.64 1.79
C LYS A 503 -31.46 -35.99 1.50
N GLY A 504 -31.82 -36.05 0.22
CA GLY A 504 -33.12 -36.61 -0.17
C GLY A 504 -33.03 -38.14 -0.18
N GLU A 505 -34.12 -38.82 0.17
CA GLU A 505 -34.21 -40.27 0.01
C GLU A 505 -33.96 -40.65 -1.46
N THR A 506 -32.86 -41.36 -1.69
CA THR A 506 -32.59 -42.06 -2.95
C THR A 506 -32.97 -43.51 -2.75
N ASP A 507 -33.79 -44.08 -3.64
CA ASP A 507 -34.13 -45.50 -3.62
C ASP A 507 -32.83 -46.33 -3.67
N PRO A 508 -32.47 -47.05 -2.58
CA PRO A 508 -31.27 -47.87 -2.57
C PRO A 508 -31.44 -49.05 -3.52
N THR A 509 -30.32 -49.48 -4.11
CA THR A 509 -30.27 -50.69 -4.94
C THR A 509 -30.67 -51.94 -4.11
N PRO A 510 -31.17 -53.02 -4.73
CA PRO A 510 -31.50 -54.26 -4.00
C PRO A 510 -30.36 -54.78 -3.12
N GLU A 511 -29.11 -54.62 -3.56
CA GLU A 511 -27.88 -54.97 -2.84
C GLU A 511 -27.70 -54.10 -1.58
N GLU A 512 -27.88 -52.77 -1.70
CA GLU A 512 -27.85 -51.85 -0.56
C GLU A 512 -29.03 -52.07 0.40
N LYS A 513 -30.22 -52.45 -0.11
CA LYS A 513 -31.37 -52.85 0.71
C LYS A 513 -31.07 -54.11 1.52
N LEU A 514 -30.40 -55.09 0.92
CA LEU A 514 -29.98 -56.30 1.60
C LEU A 514 -28.92 -56.00 2.67
N LEU A 515 -27.91 -55.19 2.36
CA LEU A 515 -26.90 -54.74 3.33
C LEU A 515 -27.53 -53.99 4.52
N LYS A 516 -28.48 -53.08 4.26
CA LYS A 516 -29.24 -52.38 5.31
C LYS A 516 -30.03 -53.34 6.20
N ALA A 517 -30.63 -54.39 5.62
CA ALA A 517 -31.38 -55.38 6.38
C ALA A 517 -30.47 -56.28 7.26
N ILE A 518 -29.22 -56.51 6.84
CA ILE A 518 -28.25 -57.33 7.58
C ILE A 518 -27.59 -56.53 8.71
N PHE A 519 -27.15 -55.30 8.45
CA PHE A 519 -26.37 -54.50 9.41
C PHE A 519 -27.22 -53.56 10.27
N GLY A 520 -28.49 -53.35 9.93
CA GLY A 520 -29.38 -52.46 10.67
C GLY A 520 -28.95 -50.99 10.67
N GLU A 521 -27.98 -50.61 9.83
CA GLU A 521 -27.52 -49.23 9.70
C GLU A 521 -28.65 -48.37 9.15
N LYS A 522 -29.18 -47.49 10.02
CA LYS A 522 -30.00 -46.37 9.58
C LYS A 522 -29.11 -45.48 8.71
N ALA A 523 -29.35 -45.46 7.41
CA ALA A 523 -28.72 -44.47 6.55
C ALA A 523 -29.07 -43.09 7.11
N GLY A 524 -28.07 -42.32 7.53
CA GLY A 524 -28.31 -40.95 7.97
C GLY A 524 -29.00 -40.18 6.84
N ASP A 525 -30.08 -39.48 7.17
CA ASP A 525 -30.80 -38.56 6.26
C ASP A 525 -29.96 -37.33 5.92
N VAL A 526 -28.71 -37.28 6.39
CA VAL A 526 -27.76 -36.20 6.23
C VAL A 526 -26.50 -36.70 5.54
N LYS A 527 -25.88 -35.81 4.75
CA LYS A 527 -24.62 -36.04 4.05
C LYS A 527 -23.52 -35.19 4.69
N ASP A 528 -22.33 -35.76 4.85
CA ASP A 528 -21.12 -35.01 5.21
C ASP A 528 -20.78 -34.00 4.10
N ALA A 529 -20.80 -32.71 4.47
CA ALA A 529 -20.37 -31.57 3.66
C ALA A 529 -19.33 -30.72 4.43
N SER A 530 -18.59 -31.37 5.34
CA SER A 530 -17.62 -30.76 6.23
C SER A 530 -16.40 -30.26 5.48
N LEU A 531 -15.77 -29.22 6.01
CA LEU A 531 -14.50 -28.69 5.54
C LEU A 531 -13.36 -29.53 6.13
N LYS A 532 -12.54 -30.11 5.27
CA LYS A 532 -11.36 -30.90 5.64
C LYS A 532 -10.08 -30.14 5.29
N ALA A 533 -9.04 -30.34 6.09
CA ALA A 533 -7.72 -29.78 5.82
C ALA A 533 -7.15 -30.31 4.48
N PRO A 534 -6.61 -29.44 3.61
CA PRO A 534 -6.08 -29.86 2.31
C PRO A 534 -4.89 -30.83 2.43
N PRO A 535 -4.62 -31.64 1.38
CA PRO A 535 -3.53 -32.59 1.39
C PRO A 535 -2.18 -31.89 1.53
N GLY A 536 -1.31 -32.44 2.38
CA GLY A 536 0.02 -31.87 2.68
C GLY A 536 0.02 -30.76 3.72
N MET A 537 -1.14 -30.30 4.20
CA MET A 537 -1.21 -29.31 5.27
C MET A 537 -0.85 -29.93 6.62
N ARG A 538 0.03 -29.25 7.36
CA ARG A 538 0.26 -29.50 8.78
C ARG A 538 0.40 -28.16 9.48
N GLY A 539 -0.37 -27.94 10.53
CA GLY A 539 -0.36 -26.65 11.21
C GLY A 539 -1.12 -26.66 12.53
N VAL A 540 -1.26 -25.48 13.13
CA VAL A 540 -2.00 -25.28 14.37
C VAL A 540 -3.11 -24.28 14.11
N VAL A 541 -4.32 -24.57 14.59
CA VAL A 541 -5.44 -23.63 14.50
C VAL A 541 -5.20 -22.45 15.44
N ILE A 542 -5.10 -21.23 14.89
CA ILE A 542 -4.81 -20.02 15.67
C ILE A 542 -6.06 -19.26 16.12
N ASP A 543 -7.11 -19.25 15.31
CA ASP A 543 -8.32 -18.45 15.52
C ASP A 543 -9.50 -19.08 14.77
N THR A 544 -10.71 -18.88 15.29
CA THR A 544 -11.96 -19.36 14.71
C THR A 544 -13.03 -18.29 14.81
N LYS A 545 -13.70 -17.98 13.70
CA LYS A 545 -14.75 -16.96 13.65
C LYS A 545 -16.05 -17.57 13.15
N LEU A 546 -17.12 -17.41 13.93
CA LEU A 546 -18.47 -17.81 13.55
C LEU A 546 -19.31 -16.58 13.22
N PHE A 547 -19.68 -16.45 11.94
CA PHE A 547 -20.55 -15.37 11.47
C PHE A 547 -21.99 -15.87 11.33
N THR A 548 -22.87 -15.42 12.22
CA THR A 548 -24.31 -15.76 12.15
C THR A 548 -25.08 -14.62 11.50
N ARG A 549 -26.00 -14.96 10.58
CA ARG A 549 -26.96 -13.99 10.06
C ARG A 549 -27.86 -13.48 11.19
N LYS A 550 -27.89 -12.15 11.41
CA LYS A 550 -28.81 -11.54 12.40
C LYS A 550 -30.28 -11.86 12.06
N LYS A 551 -30.90 -12.79 12.79
CA LYS A 551 -32.36 -12.97 12.82
C LYS A 551 -32.96 -11.87 13.70
N LYS A 552 -34.04 -11.22 13.24
CA LYS A 552 -34.75 -10.15 13.99
C LYS A 552 -35.62 -10.72 15.12
N ASP A 553 -35.02 -11.49 16.02
CA ASP A 553 -35.73 -11.97 17.20
C ASP A 553 -35.92 -10.85 18.24
N PRO A 554 -37.03 -10.88 19.01
CA PRO A 554 -37.28 -9.89 20.06
C PRO A 554 -36.18 -9.83 21.13
N LYS A 555 -35.44 -10.94 21.38
CA LYS A 555 -34.27 -10.97 22.27
C LYS A 555 -33.08 -10.19 21.71
N THR A 556 -32.74 -10.38 20.44
CA THR A 556 -31.62 -9.70 19.77
C THR A 556 -31.88 -8.21 19.65
N LYS A 557 -33.13 -7.80 19.39
CA LYS A 557 -33.52 -6.37 19.42
C LYS A 557 -33.32 -5.72 20.79
N LYS A 558 -33.56 -6.47 21.88
CA LYS A 558 -33.37 -5.97 23.24
C LYS A 558 -31.88 -5.80 23.59
N GLN A 559 -31.03 -6.73 23.14
CA GLN A 559 -29.57 -6.60 23.26
C GLN A 559 -29.03 -5.47 22.40
N ASP A 560 -29.45 -5.37 21.14
CA ASP A 560 -29.04 -4.28 20.24
C ASP A 560 -29.46 -2.91 20.82
N LYS A 561 -30.69 -2.80 21.38
CA LYS A 561 -31.12 -1.57 22.06
C LYS A 561 -30.24 -1.26 23.27
N LYS A 562 -29.90 -2.25 24.09
CA LYS A 562 -29.04 -2.04 25.26
C LYS A 562 -27.64 -1.58 24.86
N LEU A 563 -27.04 -2.18 23.82
CA LEU A 563 -25.76 -1.75 23.27
C LEU A 563 -25.83 -0.32 22.71
N LEU A 564 -26.95 0.04 22.09
CA LEU A 564 -27.19 1.39 21.58
C LEU A 564 -27.30 2.40 22.72
N ASP A 565 -28.06 2.07 23.77
CA ASP A 565 -28.20 2.89 24.97
C ASP A 565 -26.84 3.05 25.69
N GLU A 566 -26.03 1.99 25.78
CA GLU A 566 -24.66 2.04 26.32
C GLU A 566 -23.74 2.93 25.48
N ALA A 567 -23.83 2.85 24.15
CA ALA A 567 -23.06 3.70 23.24
C ALA A 567 -23.50 5.17 23.29
N GLU A 568 -24.81 5.43 23.38
CA GLU A 568 -25.35 6.79 23.56
C GLU A 568 -24.93 7.39 24.90
N ASN A 569 -24.96 6.60 25.98
CA ASN A 569 -24.48 7.05 27.29
C ASN A 569 -22.98 7.33 27.28
N TRP A 570 -22.19 6.46 26.65
CA TRP A 570 -20.76 6.71 26.46
C TRP A 570 -20.52 7.98 25.64
N TYR A 571 -21.22 8.15 24.52
CA TYR A 571 -21.14 9.34 23.67
C TYR A 571 -21.48 10.62 24.43
N ASN A 572 -22.58 10.63 25.19
CA ASN A 572 -22.99 11.77 25.99
C ASN A 572 -21.96 12.09 27.09
N SER A 573 -21.42 11.06 27.77
CA SER A 573 -20.39 11.26 28.79
C SER A 573 -19.09 11.84 28.21
N GLU A 574 -18.72 11.40 27.01
CA GLU A 574 -17.54 11.88 26.31
C GLU A 574 -17.75 13.31 25.80
N LEU A 575 -18.96 13.63 25.33
CA LEU A 575 -19.33 14.98 24.92
C LEU A 575 -19.31 15.95 26.11
N GLU A 576 -19.81 15.54 27.28
CA GLU A 576 -19.69 16.31 28.52
C GLU A 576 -18.23 16.51 28.94
N ARG A 577 -17.40 15.46 28.86
CA ARG A 577 -15.96 15.52 29.16
C ARG A 577 -15.25 16.54 28.28
N VAL A 578 -15.46 16.47 26.96
CA VAL A 578 -14.85 17.39 25.99
C VAL A 578 -15.36 18.82 26.18
N THR A 579 -16.65 18.99 26.47
CA THR A 579 -17.24 20.32 26.72
C THR A 579 -16.63 20.95 27.97
N ARG A 580 -16.44 20.20 29.06
CA ARG A 580 -15.78 20.67 30.28
C ARG A 580 -14.33 21.08 30.03
N LEU A 581 -13.56 20.25 29.33
CA LEU A 581 -12.17 20.55 28.96
C LEU A 581 -12.07 21.80 28.07
N ARG A 582 -13.00 21.96 27.14
CA ARG A 582 -13.10 23.15 26.30
C ARG A 582 -13.32 24.40 27.16
N ASP A 583 -14.24 24.33 28.11
CA ASP A 583 -14.58 25.47 28.97
C ASP A 583 -13.42 25.81 29.92
N GLU A 584 -12.77 24.82 30.54
CA GLU A 584 -11.56 25.04 31.36
C GLU A 584 -10.43 25.69 30.56
N LYS A 585 -10.20 25.21 29.33
CA LYS A 585 -9.19 25.79 28.45
C LYS A 585 -9.54 27.21 28.00
N PHE A 586 -10.80 27.49 27.68
CA PHE A 586 -11.25 28.84 27.37
C PHE A 586 -11.05 29.80 28.54
N ILE A 587 -11.29 29.36 29.78
CA ILE A 587 -11.04 30.16 30.97
C ILE A 587 -9.54 30.51 31.10
N THR A 588 -8.62 29.55 30.92
CA THR A 588 -7.17 29.83 30.91
C THR A 588 -6.69 30.73 29.76
N VAL A 589 -7.48 30.94 28.72
CA VAL A 589 -7.15 31.89 27.63
C VAL A 589 -7.73 33.28 27.90
N LEU A 590 -8.81 33.35 28.69
CA LEU A 590 -9.48 34.59 29.07
C LEU A 590 -8.84 35.24 30.32
N GLU A 591 -8.24 34.44 31.21
CA GLU A 591 -7.31 34.88 32.28
C GLU A 591 -5.92 35.17 31.72
#